data_AF-A0AAV1LAD0-F1
#
_entry.id   AF-A0AAV1LAD0-F1
#
_cell.length_a   1.000
_cell.length_b   1.000
_cell.length_c   1.000
_cell.angle_alpha   90.00
_cell.angle_beta   90.00
_cell.angle_gamma   90.00
#
_symmetry.space_group_name_H-M   'P 1'
#
loop_
_entity.id
_entity.type
_entity.pdbx_description
1 polymer ?
#
loop_
_entity_poly.entity_id
_entity_poly.type
_entity_poly.pdbx_seq_one_letter_code
_entity_poly.pdbx_strand_id
1 'polypeptide(L)'
;MPSCVLRYCVNHSRKISKEQGVTFHTFPGPDHENRESWIQFVQKNRSEKMWLPTKYSRICSAHFKEDDKYITKTGRVYLKKSAVPSDHPTKSPEPEVIEPLSESVSSSDSIFDSPKKIALKKHLRKESATNEKLIEKIMKIQRQNTYLKRKCAFYKTILQNLKDKFNLDLDLNSQNDLMTKVEVINLHKPIIKKNKRSKH
;
A
#
# COMPACT_ATOMS: atom_id res chain seq x y z
N MET A 1 -1.04 4.14 22.00
CA MET A 1 -2.24 4.99 21.77
C MET A 1 -2.24 5.53 20.35
N PRO A 2 -3.35 5.45 19.60
CA PRO A 2 -3.38 5.92 18.22
C PRO A 2 -3.26 7.45 18.13
N SER A 3 -2.42 7.90 17.19
CA SER A 3 -2.27 9.28 16.72
C SER A 3 -2.38 9.31 15.19
N CYS A 4 -2.75 10.45 14.63
CA CYS A 4 -2.74 10.61 13.19
C CYS A 4 -1.29 10.52 12.65
N VAL A 5 -1.10 9.89 11.49
CA VAL A 5 0.24 9.75 10.87
C VAL A 5 0.76 11.03 10.23
N LEU A 6 -0.09 12.05 10.04
CA LEU A 6 0.28 13.34 9.47
C LEU A 6 0.92 14.21 10.54
N ARG A 7 2.13 14.73 10.27
CA ARG A 7 2.94 15.47 11.25
C ARG A 7 2.28 16.77 11.72
N TYR A 8 1.52 17.43 10.85
CA TYR A 8 0.77 18.64 11.18
C TYR A 8 -0.54 18.37 11.91
N CYS A 9 -0.97 17.11 12.00
CA CYS A 9 -2.24 16.76 12.62
C CYS A 9 -2.06 16.52 14.12
N VAL A 10 -2.67 17.39 14.93
CA VAL A 10 -2.62 17.32 16.39
C VAL A 10 -3.56 16.27 17.00
N ASN A 11 -4.33 15.57 16.16
CA ASN A 11 -5.32 14.61 16.61
C ASN A 11 -4.65 13.33 17.11
N HIS A 12 -4.80 13.06 18.40
CA HIS A 12 -4.45 11.79 19.02
C HIS A 12 -5.43 11.44 20.13
N SER A 13 -5.54 10.14 20.42
CA SER A 13 -6.51 9.57 21.38
C SER A 13 -6.52 10.19 22.79
N ARG A 14 -5.41 10.78 23.28
CA ARG A 14 -5.42 11.52 24.56
C ARG A 14 -6.05 12.91 24.52
N LYS A 15 -6.06 13.58 23.37
CA LYS A 15 -6.49 14.98 23.23
C LYS A 15 -7.95 15.09 22.83
N ILE A 16 -8.43 14.09 22.10
CA ILE A 16 -9.79 14.05 21.57
C ILE A 16 -10.69 13.38 22.61
N SER A 17 -11.66 14.13 23.15
CA SER A 17 -12.74 13.54 23.94
C SER A 17 -13.70 12.78 23.03
N LYS A 18 -14.46 11.82 23.57
CA LYS A 18 -15.49 11.09 22.80
C LYS A 18 -16.52 12.04 22.16
N GLU A 19 -16.71 13.25 22.72
CA GLU A 19 -17.65 14.25 22.21
C GLU A 19 -17.17 14.95 20.94
N GLN A 20 -15.85 15.02 20.69
CA GLN A 20 -15.30 15.66 19.50
C GLN A 20 -15.49 14.85 18.20
N GLY A 21 -15.99 13.61 18.28
CA GLY A 21 -16.39 12.83 17.11
C GLY A 21 -15.26 12.39 16.16
N VAL A 22 -13.99 12.60 16.51
CA VAL A 22 -12.86 12.22 15.66
C VAL A 22 -12.51 10.74 15.84
N THR A 23 -12.63 9.97 14.77
CA THR A 23 -12.29 8.54 14.72
C THR A 23 -10.96 8.30 14.01
N PHE A 24 -10.29 7.20 14.33
CA PHE A 24 -8.99 6.83 13.73
C PHE A 24 -9.14 5.62 12.83
N HIS A 25 -8.83 5.78 11.55
CA HIS A 25 -9.04 4.75 10.53
C HIS A 25 -7.73 4.06 10.16
N THR A 26 -7.79 2.73 10.09
CA THR A 26 -6.69 1.87 9.63
C THR A 26 -6.52 1.98 8.13
N PHE A 27 -5.26 1.88 7.66
CA PHE A 27 -5.01 1.71 6.23
C PHE A 27 -5.71 0.46 5.68
N PRO A 28 -6.27 0.53 4.47
CA PRO A 28 -6.86 -0.64 3.82
C PRO A 28 -5.87 -1.80 3.64
N GLY A 29 -6.41 -3.00 3.43
CA GLY A 29 -5.64 -4.22 3.19
C GLY A 29 -4.83 -4.17 1.89
N PRO A 30 -3.82 -5.04 1.72
CA PRO A 30 -2.86 -4.97 0.60
C PRO A 30 -3.50 -4.97 -0.79
N ASP A 31 -4.61 -5.69 -0.96
CA ASP A 31 -5.35 -5.84 -2.22
C ASP A 31 -6.42 -4.76 -2.45
N HIS A 32 -6.55 -3.79 -1.54
CA HIS A 32 -7.56 -2.75 -1.65
C HIS A 32 -7.11 -1.64 -2.62
N GLU A 33 -7.96 -1.30 -3.58
CA GLU A 33 -7.72 -0.30 -4.63
C GLU A 33 -7.22 1.05 -4.08
N ASN A 34 -7.89 1.59 -3.07
CA ASN A 34 -7.55 2.90 -2.48
C ASN A 34 -6.34 2.90 -1.55
N ARG A 35 -5.73 1.74 -1.24
CA ARG A 35 -4.59 1.68 -0.32
C ARG A 35 -3.42 2.52 -0.82
N GLU A 36 -3.16 2.48 -2.11
CA GLU A 36 -2.04 3.22 -2.70
C GLU A 36 -2.27 4.74 -2.63
N SER A 37 -3.50 5.20 -2.91
CA SER A 37 -3.88 6.61 -2.78
C SER A 37 -3.69 7.13 -1.35
N TRP A 38 -4.05 6.33 -0.33
CA TRP A 38 -3.81 6.69 1.07
C TRP A 38 -2.31 6.81 1.38
N ILE A 39 -1.48 5.92 0.85
CA ILE A 39 -0.03 5.94 1.06
C ILE A 39 0.57 7.19 0.41
N GLN A 40 0.24 7.44 -0.86
CA GLN A 40 0.72 8.61 -1.59
C GLN A 40 0.30 9.92 -0.92
N PHE A 41 -0.92 10.00 -0.42
CA PHE A 41 -1.39 11.14 0.37
C PHE A 41 -0.48 11.42 1.56
N VAL A 42 -0.11 10.39 2.33
CA VAL A 42 0.78 10.55 3.49
C VAL A 42 2.22 10.84 3.09
N GLN A 43 2.74 10.19 2.05
CA GLN A 43 4.09 10.43 1.53
C GLN A 43 4.26 11.89 1.06
N LYS A 44 3.26 12.42 0.34
CA LYS A 44 3.19 13.82 -0.08
C LYS A 44 3.17 14.75 1.14
N ASN A 45 2.24 14.53 2.05
CA ASN A 45 2.04 15.39 3.22
C ASN A 45 3.17 15.35 4.26
N ARG A 46 3.96 14.26 4.30
CA ARG A 46 5.13 14.15 5.19
C ARG A 46 6.45 14.46 4.49
N SER A 47 6.44 14.66 3.17
CA SER A 47 7.64 14.73 2.34
C SER A 47 8.56 13.50 2.50
N GLU A 48 7.98 12.32 2.77
CA GLU A 48 8.69 11.07 2.99
C GLU A 48 8.36 10.06 1.89
N LYS A 49 9.08 10.10 0.75
CA LYS A 49 8.79 9.24 -0.42
C LYS A 49 8.83 7.72 -0.12
N MET A 50 9.62 7.29 0.86
CA MET A 50 9.78 5.87 1.22
C MET A 50 8.87 5.42 2.38
N TRP A 51 7.98 6.29 2.87
CA TRP A 51 7.12 5.97 3.99
C TRP A 51 6.11 4.86 3.63
N LEU A 52 5.93 3.90 4.54
CA LEU A 52 4.95 2.82 4.40
C LEU A 52 4.12 2.66 5.68
N PRO A 53 2.81 2.35 5.55
CA PRO A 53 1.95 2.19 6.70
C PRO A 53 2.24 0.88 7.44
N THR A 54 2.29 0.98 8.76
CA THR A 54 2.34 -0.15 9.69
C THR A 54 0.94 -0.52 10.17
N LYS A 55 0.80 -1.65 10.90
CA LYS A 55 -0.48 -2.04 11.54
C LYS A 55 -1.04 -0.99 12.51
N TYR A 56 -0.21 -0.07 12.99
CA TYR A 56 -0.58 1.00 13.92
C TYR A 56 -0.76 2.36 13.24
N SER A 57 -0.48 2.46 11.93
CA SER A 57 -0.67 3.70 11.17
C SER A 57 -2.16 4.02 11.07
N ARG A 58 -2.55 5.25 11.45
CA ARG A 58 -3.94 5.71 11.44
C ARG A 58 -4.04 7.11 10.83
N ILE A 59 -5.09 7.35 10.06
CA ILE A 59 -5.50 8.69 9.63
C ILE A 59 -6.80 9.01 10.37
N CYS A 60 -6.91 10.22 10.94
CA CYS A 60 -8.14 10.60 11.63
C CYS A 60 -9.24 11.01 10.64
N SER A 61 -10.51 10.92 11.06
CA SER A 61 -11.70 11.22 10.24
C SER A 61 -11.74 12.66 9.71
N ALA A 62 -10.97 13.57 10.30
CA ALA A 62 -10.85 14.95 9.85
C ALA A 62 -10.16 15.11 8.48
N HIS A 63 -9.48 14.09 7.97
CA HIS A 63 -8.85 14.11 6.64
C HIS A 63 -9.71 13.44 5.56
N PHE A 64 -10.96 13.12 5.85
CA PHE A 64 -11.88 12.49 4.91
C PHE A 64 -13.09 13.38 4.70
N LYS A 65 -13.65 13.36 3.48
CA LYS A 65 -14.86 14.10 3.18
C LYS A 65 -16.02 13.61 4.04
N GLU A 66 -16.92 14.51 4.43
CA GLU A 66 -18.13 14.11 5.17
C GLU A 66 -18.96 13.09 4.39
N ASP A 67 -19.02 13.23 3.06
CA ASP A 67 -19.74 12.29 2.20
C ASP A 67 -19.08 10.91 2.13
N ASP A 68 -17.80 10.79 2.49
CA ASP A 68 -17.08 9.53 2.57
C ASP A 68 -17.28 8.81 3.91
N LYS A 69 -17.93 9.49 4.88
CA LYS A 69 -18.21 8.96 6.20
C LYS A 69 -19.64 8.45 6.29
N TYR A 70 -19.86 7.44 7.13
CA TYR A 70 -21.20 7.01 7.54
C TYR A 70 -21.20 6.59 9.00
N ILE A 71 -22.33 6.80 9.67
CA ILE A 71 -22.52 6.48 11.08
C ILE A 71 -23.31 5.18 11.18
N THR A 72 -22.80 4.21 11.94
CA THR A 72 -23.53 2.96 12.22
C THR A 72 -24.63 3.21 13.26
N LYS A 73 -25.59 2.28 13.37
CA LYS A 73 -26.65 2.32 14.42
C LYS A 73 -26.10 2.43 15.86
N THR A 74 -24.84 2.06 16.05
CA THR A 74 -24.10 2.14 17.31
C THR A 74 -23.35 3.47 17.52
N GLY A 75 -23.54 4.46 16.65
CA GLY A 75 -22.91 5.78 16.73
C GLY A 75 -21.44 5.83 16.32
N ARG A 76 -20.88 4.76 15.74
CA ARG A 76 -19.48 4.74 15.28
C ARG A 76 -19.37 5.25 13.85
N VAL A 77 -18.39 6.11 13.59
CA VAL A 77 -18.08 6.62 12.25
C VAL A 77 -17.17 5.63 11.51
N TYR A 78 -17.59 5.25 10.31
CA TYR A 78 -16.83 4.43 9.37
C TYR A 78 -16.66 5.16 8.04
N LEU A 79 -15.73 4.70 7.23
CA LEU A 79 -15.46 5.22 5.90
C LEU A 79 -16.03 4.29 4.83
N LYS A 80 -16.62 4.88 3.78
CA LYS A 80 -17.02 4.17 2.57
C LYS A 80 -15.80 3.48 1.94
N LYS A 81 -16.01 2.42 1.17
CA LYS A 81 -14.93 1.70 0.47
C LYS A 81 -14.15 2.60 -0.49
N SER A 82 -14.85 3.54 -1.13
CA SER A 82 -14.29 4.54 -2.06
C SER A 82 -13.53 5.69 -1.37
N ALA A 83 -13.57 5.77 -0.03
CA ALA A 83 -13.03 6.91 0.69
C ALA A 83 -11.51 7.04 0.53
N VAL A 84 -11.07 8.25 0.18
CA VAL A 84 -9.65 8.63 0.12
C VAL A 84 -9.40 9.87 0.97
N PRO A 85 -8.26 9.98 1.65
CA PRO A 85 -7.93 11.18 2.40
C PRO A 85 -7.77 12.38 1.46
N SER A 86 -8.13 13.55 1.93
CA SER A 86 -8.04 14.82 1.20
C SER A 86 -7.47 15.92 2.09
N ASP A 87 -6.72 16.83 1.47
CA ASP A 87 -6.20 18.04 2.14
C ASP A 87 -7.35 19.01 2.48
N HIS A 88 -8.46 18.97 1.72
CA HIS A 88 -9.66 19.82 1.89
C HIS A 88 -10.95 18.98 1.90
N PRO A 89 -11.34 18.43 3.07
CA PRO A 89 -12.46 17.49 3.17
C PRO A 89 -13.87 18.13 3.16
N THR A 90 -14.01 19.43 2.90
CA THR A 90 -15.33 20.09 2.83
C THR A 90 -16.06 19.83 1.49
N LYS A 91 -17.39 19.63 1.57
CA LYS A 91 -18.35 19.08 0.59
C LYS A 91 -18.24 19.61 -0.87
N SER A 92 -18.53 18.76 -1.87
CA SER A 92 -18.55 19.04 -3.33
C SER A 92 -19.98 19.15 -3.91
N PRO A 93 -20.25 19.60 -5.17
CA PRO A 93 -19.34 20.04 -6.25
C PRO A 93 -19.69 21.42 -6.88
N GLU A 94 -18.70 22.11 -7.46
CA GLU A 94 -18.94 23.06 -8.56
C GLU A 94 -17.86 22.83 -9.64
N PRO A 95 -18.24 22.70 -10.93
CA PRO A 95 -17.31 22.40 -12.00
C PRO A 95 -16.71 23.70 -12.54
N GLU A 96 -15.50 24.04 -12.12
CA GLU A 96 -14.68 24.99 -12.87
C GLU A 96 -13.50 24.25 -13.50
N VAL A 97 -13.73 23.89 -14.76
CA VAL A 97 -12.69 23.68 -15.75
C VAL A 97 -12.08 25.05 -16.04
N ILE A 98 -10.87 25.32 -15.54
CA ILE A 98 -9.89 26.13 -16.27
C ILE A 98 -8.51 25.47 -16.11
N GLU A 99 -7.96 25.13 -17.27
CA GLU A 99 -6.62 24.59 -17.51
C GLU A 99 -5.49 25.56 -17.12
N PRO A 100 -4.26 25.06 -17.00
CA PRO A 100 -3.21 25.66 -16.19
C PRO A 100 -2.40 26.73 -16.94
N LEU A 101 -2.23 27.89 -16.29
CA LEU A 101 -1.34 28.97 -16.69
C LEU A 101 -0.82 29.59 -15.36
N SER A 102 0.46 29.69 -15.04
CA SER A 102 1.69 29.66 -15.82
C SER A 102 2.88 29.45 -14.87
N GLU A 103 3.87 28.73 -15.38
CA GLU A 103 5.30 28.96 -15.14
C GLU A 103 5.82 28.87 -13.69
N SER A 104 6.22 27.65 -13.31
CA SER A 104 7.39 27.49 -12.47
C SER A 104 8.63 28.00 -13.22
N VAL A 105 8.92 29.30 -13.12
CA VAL A 105 10.24 29.86 -13.43
C VAL A 105 11.25 29.41 -12.39
N SER A 106 11.67 28.15 -12.44
CA SER A 106 12.85 27.66 -11.72
C SER A 106 13.87 27.08 -12.68
N SER A 107 14.18 27.86 -13.73
CA SER A 107 15.43 27.75 -14.48
C SER A 107 15.97 29.16 -14.73
N SER A 108 16.23 29.91 -13.66
CA SER A 108 17.20 31.01 -13.79
C SER A 108 18.59 30.37 -13.90
N ASP A 109 18.94 29.94 -15.11
CA ASP A 109 20.34 29.85 -15.46
C ASP A 109 20.83 31.29 -15.45
N SER A 110 21.58 31.63 -14.39
CA SER A 110 22.14 32.96 -14.21
C SER A 110 22.81 33.37 -15.52
N ILE A 111 22.43 34.54 -16.04
CA ILE A 111 23.00 35.11 -17.28
C ILE A 111 24.53 35.23 -17.19
N PHE A 112 25.08 35.22 -15.96
CA PHE A 112 26.52 35.28 -15.67
C PHE A 112 27.22 33.93 -15.51
N ASP A 113 26.56 32.80 -15.77
CA ASP A 113 27.22 31.50 -15.66
C ASP A 113 28.22 31.30 -16.81
N SER A 114 29.47 30.97 -16.47
CA SER A 114 30.48 30.54 -17.45
C SER A 114 29.99 29.31 -18.23
N PRO A 115 30.35 29.14 -19.53
CA PRO A 115 29.93 27.99 -20.34
C PRO A 115 30.16 26.62 -19.68
N LYS A 116 31.26 26.47 -18.93
CA LYS A 116 31.54 25.24 -18.15
C LYS A 116 30.50 24.96 -17.07
N LYS A 117 30.04 26.01 -16.38
CA LYS A 117 29.06 25.91 -15.28
C LYS A 117 27.66 25.57 -15.80
N ILE A 118 27.27 26.10 -16.96
CA ILE A 118 26.02 25.77 -17.63
C ILE A 118 25.99 24.28 -18.02
N ALA A 119 27.06 23.80 -18.65
CA ALA A 119 27.18 22.39 -19.03
C ALA A 119 27.08 21.47 -17.80
N LEU A 120 27.77 21.81 -16.72
CA LEU A 120 27.73 21.04 -15.47
C LEU A 120 26.33 21.01 -14.84
N LYS A 121 25.64 22.15 -14.77
CA LYS A 121 24.25 22.22 -14.27
C LYS A 121 23.31 21.34 -15.11
N LYS A 122 23.47 21.34 -16.43
CA LYS A 122 22.68 20.49 -17.33
C LYS A 122 22.91 19.00 -17.06
N HIS A 123 24.17 18.60 -16.86
CA HIS A 123 24.50 17.22 -16.46
C HIS A 123 23.87 16.85 -15.12
N LEU A 124 23.98 17.71 -14.10
CA LEU A 124 23.36 17.47 -12.79
C LEU A 124 21.84 17.35 -12.86
N ARG A 125 21.16 18.20 -13.65
CA ARG A 125 19.70 18.10 -13.86
C ARG A 125 19.33 16.75 -14.50
N LYS A 126 20.07 16.33 -15.53
CA LYS A 126 19.85 15.04 -16.21
C LYS A 126 20.04 13.87 -15.25
N GLU A 127 21.11 13.91 -14.46
CA GLU A 127 21.44 12.86 -13.48
C GLU A 127 20.43 12.79 -12.33
N SER A 128 19.99 13.94 -11.83
CA SER A 128 18.89 14.04 -10.85
C SER A 128 17.59 13.44 -11.38
N ALA A 129 17.21 13.75 -12.62
CA ALA A 129 16.02 13.19 -13.26
C ALA A 129 16.13 11.67 -13.48
N THR A 130 17.33 11.14 -13.81
CA THR A 130 17.53 9.68 -13.88
C THR A 130 17.43 9.01 -12.52
N ASN A 131 17.97 9.63 -11.48
CA ASN A 131 17.88 9.12 -10.11
C ASN A 131 16.43 9.08 -9.63
N GLU A 132 15.62 10.09 -9.95
CA GLU A 132 14.20 10.09 -9.62
C GLU A 132 13.45 8.91 -10.27
N LYS A 133 13.68 8.66 -11.56
CA LYS A 133 13.10 7.49 -12.27
C LYS A 133 13.55 6.15 -11.69
N LEU A 134 14.81 6.04 -11.25
CA LEU A 134 15.32 4.84 -10.61
C LEU A 134 14.65 4.60 -9.25
N ILE A 135 14.47 5.67 -8.46
CA ILE A 135 13.75 5.60 -7.18
C ILE A 135 12.33 5.10 -7.40
N GLU A 136 11.59 5.63 -8.38
CA GLU A 136 10.24 5.15 -8.72
C GLU A 136 10.22 3.65 -9.08
N LYS A 137 11.19 3.20 -9.87
CA LYS A 137 11.32 1.78 -10.25
C LYS A 137 11.60 0.89 -9.04
N ILE A 138 12.51 1.32 -8.16
CA ILE A 138 12.81 0.63 -6.90
C ILE A 138 11.54 0.54 -6.04
N MET A 139 10.78 1.63 -5.92
CA MET A 139 9.52 1.63 -5.16
C MET A 139 8.51 0.62 -5.72
N LYS A 140 8.33 0.58 -7.04
CA LYS A 140 7.43 -0.39 -7.70
C LYS A 140 7.84 -1.84 -7.41
N ILE A 141 9.13 -2.15 -7.52
CA ILE A 141 9.67 -3.49 -7.25
C ILE A 141 9.54 -3.84 -5.76
N GLN A 142 9.85 -2.93 -4.85
CA GLN A 142 9.72 -3.17 -3.40
C GLN A 142 8.27 -3.45 -2.99
N ARG A 143 7.30 -2.76 -3.60
CA ARG A 143 5.87 -3.03 -3.43
C ARG A 143 5.50 -4.43 -3.89
N GLN A 144 5.92 -4.82 -5.10
CA GLN A 144 5.68 -6.16 -5.64
C GLN A 144 6.32 -7.25 -4.76
N ASN A 145 7.56 -7.05 -4.31
CA ASN A 145 8.25 -7.98 -3.41
C ASN A 145 7.52 -8.13 -2.06
N THR A 146 7.01 -7.03 -1.51
CA THR A 146 6.26 -7.07 -0.24
C THR A 146 4.96 -7.86 -0.41
N TYR A 147 4.26 -7.68 -1.53
CA TYR A 147 3.07 -8.45 -1.87
C TYR A 147 3.38 -9.95 -2.02
N LEU A 148 4.39 -10.28 -2.83
CA LEU A 148 4.79 -11.67 -3.05
C LEU A 148 5.21 -12.36 -1.75
N LYS A 149 6.02 -11.70 -0.90
CA LYS A 149 6.41 -12.22 0.42
C LYS A 149 5.20 -12.56 1.29
N ARG A 150 4.16 -11.72 1.29
CA ARG A 150 2.92 -11.98 2.04
C ARG A 150 2.15 -13.17 1.47
N LYS A 151 2.03 -13.28 0.14
CA LYS A 151 1.41 -14.45 -0.50
C LYS A 151 2.17 -15.73 -0.21
N CYS A 152 3.49 -15.72 -0.29
CA CYS A 152 4.33 -16.87 0.07
C CYS A 152 4.11 -17.28 1.53
N ALA A 153 4.06 -16.32 2.46
CA ALA A 153 3.76 -16.62 3.87
C ALA A 153 2.36 -17.24 4.04
N PHE A 154 1.35 -16.68 3.38
CA PHE A 154 -0.02 -17.21 3.40
C PHE A 154 -0.11 -18.64 2.85
N TYR A 155 0.49 -18.89 1.68
CA TYR A 155 0.53 -20.24 1.12
C TYR A 155 1.33 -21.20 1.98
N LYS A 156 2.42 -20.76 2.61
CA LYS A 156 3.17 -21.57 3.58
C LYS A 156 2.28 -21.98 4.77
N THR A 157 1.47 -21.07 5.29
CA THR A 157 0.49 -21.38 6.35
C THR A 157 -0.58 -22.38 5.89
N ILE A 158 -1.15 -22.20 4.70
CA ILE A 158 -2.12 -23.17 4.14
C ILE A 158 -1.48 -24.55 4.01
N LEU A 159 -0.27 -24.61 3.43
CA LEU A 159 0.46 -25.86 3.27
C LEU A 159 0.72 -26.53 4.62
N GLN A 160 1.10 -25.77 5.65
CA GLN A 160 1.28 -26.32 6.98
C GLN A 160 -0.02 -26.90 7.54
N ASN A 161 -1.13 -26.15 7.47
CA ASN A 161 -2.43 -26.63 7.93
C ASN A 161 -2.88 -27.91 7.20
N LEU A 162 -2.58 -28.02 5.89
CA LEU A 162 -2.87 -29.22 5.12
C LEU A 162 -1.96 -30.39 5.52
N LYS A 163 -0.67 -30.14 5.74
CA LYS A 163 0.26 -31.16 6.25
C LYS A 163 -0.21 -31.72 7.60
N ASP A 164 -0.56 -30.83 8.53
CA ASP A 164 -1.05 -31.22 9.85
C ASP A 164 -2.37 -32.00 9.74
N LYS A 165 -3.29 -31.57 8.87
CA LYS A 165 -4.59 -32.24 8.67
C LYS A 165 -4.46 -33.66 8.12
N PHE A 166 -3.45 -33.93 7.29
CA PHE A 166 -3.26 -35.22 6.63
C PHE A 166 -2.07 -36.01 7.19
N ASN A 167 -1.44 -35.53 8.27
CA ASN A 167 -0.24 -36.09 8.89
C ASN A 167 0.89 -36.36 7.87
N LEU A 168 1.06 -35.43 6.90
CA LEU A 168 2.04 -35.54 5.83
C LEU A 168 3.35 -34.86 6.26
N ASP A 169 4.25 -35.62 6.87
CA ASP A 169 5.59 -35.14 7.21
C ASP A 169 6.51 -35.17 5.98
N LEU A 170 6.33 -34.18 5.09
CA LEU A 170 7.19 -33.99 3.93
C LEU A 170 8.15 -32.83 4.20
N ASP A 171 9.36 -33.17 4.61
CA ASP A 171 10.47 -32.23 4.74
C ASP A 171 10.84 -31.66 3.37
N LEU A 172 10.50 -30.39 3.14
CA LEU A 172 10.74 -29.69 1.88
C LEU A 172 12.18 -29.16 1.76
N ASN A 173 13.04 -29.39 2.75
CA ASN A 173 14.45 -29.03 2.69
C ASN A 173 15.34 -30.09 2.03
N SER A 174 14.81 -31.30 1.76
CA SER A 174 15.49 -32.29 0.92
C SER A 174 15.35 -31.90 -0.55
N GLN A 175 16.33 -31.16 -1.07
CA GLN A 175 16.46 -30.98 -2.51
C GLN A 175 16.71 -32.35 -3.17
N ASN A 176 15.74 -32.80 -3.97
CA ASN A 176 15.79 -33.98 -4.85
C ASN A 176 15.76 -35.36 -4.18
N ASP A 177 14.70 -35.69 -3.44
CA ASP A 177 14.39 -37.11 -3.22
C ASP A 177 13.35 -37.60 -4.23
N LEU A 178 13.78 -38.53 -5.09
CA LEU A 178 12.92 -39.26 -6.03
C LEU A 178 11.79 -39.99 -5.28
N MET A 179 12.02 -40.34 -4.00
CA MET A 179 11.04 -40.97 -3.12
C MET A 179 9.83 -40.07 -2.86
N THR A 180 10.06 -38.76 -2.65
CA THR A 180 8.96 -37.80 -2.45
C THR A 180 8.06 -37.68 -3.67
N LYS A 181 8.63 -37.78 -4.89
CA LYS A 181 7.83 -37.81 -6.13
C LYS A 181 7.02 -39.09 -6.26
N VAL A 182 7.59 -40.23 -5.88
CA VAL A 182 6.91 -41.55 -5.90
C VAL A 182 5.76 -41.59 -4.89
N GLU A 183 5.94 -41.04 -3.69
CA GLU A 183 4.90 -40.94 -2.67
C GLU A 183 3.74 -40.04 -3.11
N VAL A 184 4.03 -38.86 -3.68
CA VAL A 184 3.00 -37.96 -4.22
C VAL A 184 2.22 -38.63 -5.36
N ILE A 185 2.89 -39.39 -6.24
CA ILE A 185 2.24 -40.16 -7.31
C ILE A 185 1.35 -41.26 -6.72
N ASN A 186 1.81 -41.96 -5.68
CA ASN A 186 1.06 -43.02 -5.03
C ASN A 186 -0.16 -42.48 -4.26
N LEU A 187 -0.08 -41.28 -3.69
CA LEU A 187 -1.22 -40.56 -3.09
C LEU A 187 -2.22 -40.05 -4.14
N HIS A 188 -1.78 -39.71 -5.36
CA HIS A 188 -2.66 -39.28 -6.45
C HIS A 188 -3.50 -40.43 -7.07
N LYS A 189 -2.97 -41.66 -7.11
CA LYS A 189 -3.67 -42.84 -7.67
C LYS A 189 -5.05 -43.11 -7.05
N PRO A 190 -5.25 -43.11 -5.71
CA PRO A 190 -6.56 -43.32 -5.11
C PRO A 190 -7.51 -42.13 -5.31
N ILE A 191 -7.01 -40.89 -5.38
CA ILE A 191 -7.82 -39.68 -5.64
C ILE A 191 -8.41 -39.73 -7.05
N ILE A 192 -7.62 -40.11 -8.05
CA ILE A 192 -8.07 -40.27 -9.44
C ILE A 192 -9.09 -41.42 -9.55
N LYS A 193 -8.89 -42.54 -8.83
CA LYS A 193 -9.86 -43.65 -8.81
C LYS A 193 -11.20 -43.27 -8.16
N LYS A 194 -11.19 -42.47 -7.08
CA LYS A 194 -12.43 -41.95 -6.45
C LYS A 194 -13.20 -41.01 -7.38
N ASN A 195 -12.51 -40.11 -8.07
CA ASN A 195 -13.16 -39.17 -9.00
C ASN A 195 -13.72 -39.85 -10.26
N LYS A 196 -13.18 -41.00 -10.67
CA LYS A 196 -13.74 -41.81 -11.77
C LYS A 196 -14.98 -42.62 -11.34
N ARG A 197 -15.06 -43.07 -10.08
CA ARG A 197 -16.24 -43.79 -9.55
C ARG A 197 -17.43 -42.87 -9.23
N SER A 198 -17.17 -41.59 -8.97
CA SER A 198 -18.22 -40.59 -8.72
C SER A 198 -18.94 -40.10 -10.00
N LYS A 199 -18.50 -40.54 -11.19
CA LYS A 199 -19.01 -40.09 -12.50
C LYS A 199 -19.82 -41.16 -13.25
N HIS A 200 -20.08 -42.31 -12.61
CA HIS A 200 -21.00 -43.34 -13.09
C HIS A 200 -22.07 -43.61 -12.06
#